data_AF-K3XYT2-F1
#
_entry.id   AF-K3XYT2-F1
#
_cell.length_a   1.000
_cell.length_b   1.000
_cell.length_c   1.000
_cell.angle_alpha   90.00
_cell.angle_beta   90.00
_cell.angle_gamma   90.00
#
_symmetry.space_group_name_H-M   'P 1'
#
loop_
_entity.id
_entity.type
_entity.pdbx_description
1 polymer ?
#
loop_
_entity_poly.entity_id
_entity_poly.type
_entity_poly.pdbx_seq_one_letter_code
_entity_poly.pdbx_strand_id
1 'polypeptide(L)'
;MAAPASAAGSETPKQLLSIIRDFASEKSHGERRVSDLRRRLADVRAAADAAAAELDAAKRAREAAELELRGSQVQAAIAASTIQELEATISRLQEEISKVGSELDELKSKGDSERDEFISKMHEMNAEIRQFQQMFSLELAEYNHCGLQSAEGQHVGDKSETIESDGILKDLADKASNIDAEMQLLEGEYKKDLLDHDKVHQELADVQAKRALMEAVMGEMKQLQELGGRAAELEKVHASLTDELQRRYTCPGCGVNNMPRLEEAAN
;
A
#
# COMPACT_ATOMS: atom_id res chain seq x y z
N MET A 1 4.45 92.65 -85.04
CA MET A 1 4.21 91.18 -85.09
C MET A 1 5.57 90.51 -85.22
N ALA A 2 6.17 90.10 -84.10
CA ALA A 2 7.39 89.30 -84.10
C ALA A 2 7.24 88.26 -82.99
N ALA A 3 6.89 87.03 -83.39
CA ALA A 3 6.97 85.87 -82.53
C ALA A 3 8.43 85.45 -82.42
N PRO A 4 8.98 85.17 -81.22
CA PRO A 4 10.21 84.42 -81.13
C PRO A 4 9.89 82.93 -81.23
N ALA A 5 10.54 82.32 -82.21
CA ALA A 5 10.55 80.91 -82.48
C ALA A 5 11.29 80.11 -81.39
N SER A 6 10.71 78.95 -81.06
CA SER A 6 11.39 77.68 -80.79
C SER A 6 12.40 77.61 -79.64
N ALA A 7 11.86 77.48 -78.42
CA ALA A 7 12.54 76.80 -77.31
C ALA A 7 12.46 75.28 -77.49
N ALA A 8 13.23 74.71 -78.42
CA ALA A 8 13.24 73.26 -78.69
C ALA A 8 14.58 72.56 -78.35
N GLY A 9 15.53 73.28 -77.74
CA GLY A 9 16.88 72.74 -77.43
C GLY A 9 17.21 72.55 -75.95
N SER A 10 16.32 72.94 -75.02
CA SER A 10 16.62 72.96 -73.56
C SER A 10 15.82 71.94 -72.73
N GLU A 11 14.94 71.16 -73.35
CA GLU A 11 14.11 70.16 -72.67
C GLU A 11 14.83 68.80 -72.50
N THR A 12 15.61 68.37 -73.48
CA THR A 12 16.28 67.06 -73.48
C THR A 12 17.25 66.85 -72.31
N PRO A 13 18.12 67.82 -71.94
CA PRO A 13 18.98 67.69 -70.76
C PRO A 13 18.20 67.68 -69.44
N LYS A 14 17.10 68.45 -69.33
CA LYS A 14 16.26 68.49 -68.13
C LYS A 14 15.50 67.18 -67.93
N GLN A 15 15.02 66.60 -69.01
CA GLN A 15 14.30 65.33 -68.99
C GLN A 15 15.23 64.17 -68.60
N LEU A 16 16.46 64.15 -69.10
CA LEU A 16 17.49 63.18 -68.67
C LEU A 16 17.78 63.31 -67.17
N LEU A 17 17.93 64.53 -66.64
CA LEU A 17 18.15 64.77 -65.22
C LEU A 17 16.96 64.35 -64.35
N SER A 18 15.72 64.49 -64.84
CA SER A 18 14.52 63.97 -64.14
C SER A 18 14.57 62.45 -64.06
N ILE A 19 14.83 61.76 -65.18
CA ILE A 19 14.91 60.29 -65.23
C ILE A 19 16.00 59.77 -64.27
N ILE A 20 17.16 60.42 -64.22
CA ILE A 20 18.24 60.06 -63.29
C ILE A 20 17.79 60.23 -61.83
N ARG A 21 17.08 61.31 -61.51
CA ARG A 21 16.53 61.54 -60.16
C ARG A 21 15.48 60.50 -59.80
N ASP A 22 14.56 60.22 -60.71
CA ASP A 22 13.50 59.24 -60.51
C ASP A 22 14.10 57.85 -60.31
N PHE A 23 15.08 57.47 -61.13
CA PHE A 23 15.84 56.22 -60.96
C PHE A 23 16.57 56.14 -59.61
N ALA A 24 17.23 57.21 -59.18
CA ALA A 24 17.89 57.25 -57.88
C ALA A 24 16.90 57.13 -56.71
N SER A 25 15.73 57.76 -56.84
CA SER A 25 14.67 57.70 -55.84
C SER A 25 14.04 56.31 -55.74
N GLU A 26 13.77 55.66 -56.88
CA GLU A 26 13.23 54.31 -56.95
C GLU A 26 14.26 53.30 -56.43
N LYS A 27 15.54 53.46 -56.77
CA LYS A 27 16.62 52.64 -56.22
C LYS A 27 16.69 52.72 -54.69
N SER A 28 16.69 53.93 -54.14
CA SER A 28 16.69 54.13 -52.67
C SER A 28 15.43 53.56 -51.99
N HIS A 29 14.28 53.67 -52.65
CA HIS A 29 13.03 53.10 -52.14
C HIS A 29 13.06 51.55 -52.18
N GLY A 30 13.56 50.97 -53.27
CA GLY A 30 13.78 49.53 -53.40
C GLY A 30 14.75 48.98 -52.35
N GLU A 31 15.87 49.65 -52.11
CA GLU A 31 16.84 49.29 -51.07
C GLU A 31 16.24 49.31 -49.66
N ARG A 32 15.43 50.33 -49.35
CA ARG A 32 14.68 50.38 -48.07
C ARG A 32 13.70 49.23 -47.95
N ARG A 33 12.90 48.95 -48.98
CA ARG A 33 11.95 47.82 -48.99
C ARG A 33 12.64 46.48 -48.77
N VAL A 34 13.77 46.24 -49.45
CA VAL A 34 14.56 45.02 -49.26
C VAL A 34 15.13 44.93 -47.84
N SER A 35 15.61 46.04 -47.29
CA SER A 35 16.12 46.08 -45.91
C SER A 35 15.03 45.78 -44.88
N ASP A 36 13.84 46.36 -45.06
CA ASP A 36 12.68 46.08 -44.22
C ASP A 36 12.22 44.61 -44.31
N LEU A 37 12.20 44.04 -45.51
CA LEU A 37 11.85 42.63 -45.72
C LEU A 37 12.89 41.70 -45.07
N ARG A 38 14.18 42.01 -45.16
CA ARG A 38 15.24 41.23 -44.49
C ARG A 38 15.10 41.26 -42.98
N ARG A 39 14.80 42.43 -42.40
CA ARG A 39 14.52 42.57 -40.96
C ARG A 39 13.33 41.71 -40.56
N ARG A 40 12.19 41.86 -41.25
CA ARG A 40 10.98 41.05 -40.98
C ARG A 40 11.25 39.54 -41.11
N LEU A 41 12.04 39.12 -42.08
CA LEU A 41 12.43 37.72 -42.24
C LEU A 41 13.27 37.22 -41.06
N ALA A 42 14.19 38.05 -40.55
CA ALA A 42 14.97 37.72 -39.36
C ALA A 42 14.07 37.62 -38.12
N ASP A 43 13.14 38.57 -37.94
CA ASP A 43 12.19 38.56 -36.83
C ASP A 43 11.30 37.31 -36.84
N VAL A 44 10.77 36.93 -38.02
CA VAL A 44 9.94 35.73 -38.18
C VAL A 44 10.75 34.45 -37.92
N ARG A 45 12.02 34.38 -38.33
CA ARG A 45 12.88 33.23 -38.02
C ARG A 45 13.13 33.11 -36.52
N ALA A 46 13.46 34.21 -35.85
CA ALA A 46 13.65 34.23 -34.41
C ALA A 46 12.36 33.79 -33.67
N ALA A 47 11.19 34.25 -34.13
CA ALA A 47 9.91 33.82 -33.57
C ALA A 47 9.63 32.33 -33.82
N ALA A 48 9.98 31.80 -34.99
CA ALA A 48 9.83 30.37 -35.29
C ALA A 48 10.75 29.50 -34.43
N ASP A 49 12.00 29.91 -34.22
CA ASP A 49 12.95 29.21 -33.36
C ASP A 49 12.48 29.23 -31.90
N ALA A 50 11.96 30.37 -31.42
CA ALA A 50 11.37 30.48 -30.09
C ALA A 50 10.15 29.56 -29.92
N ALA A 51 9.23 29.56 -30.89
CA ALA A 51 8.06 28.68 -30.87
C ALA A 51 8.44 27.19 -30.91
N ALA A 52 9.49 26.83 -31.65
CA ALA A 52 10.01 25.46 -31.67
C ALA A 52 10.56 25.05 -30.29
N ALA A 53 11.32 25.94 -29.63
CA ALA A 53 11.86 25.68 -28.30
C ALA A 53 10.74 25.54 -27.24
N GLU A 54 9.71 26.37 -27.31
CA GLU A 54 8.52 26.27 -26.46
C GLU A 54 7.76 24.96 -26.68
N LEU A 55 7.59 24.54 -27.94
CA LEU A 55 6.94 23.27 -28.27
C LEU A 55 7.71 22.08 -27.69
N ASP A 56 9.03 22.06 -27.81
CA ASP A 56 9.85 20.97 -27.25
C ASP A 56 9.88 20.99 -25.72
N ALA A 57 9.78 22.16 -25.08
CA ALA A 57 9.57 22.26 -23.64
C ALA A 57 8.20 21.70 -23.23
N ALA A 58 7.15 22.02 -23.97
CA ALA A 58 5.80 21.51 -23.72
C ALA A 58 5.71 19.98 -23.90
N LYS A 59 6.38 19.41 -24.90
CA LYS A 59 6.46 17.95 -25.09
C LYS A 59 7.12 17.27 -23.89
N ARG A 60 8.27 17.77 -23.44
CA ARG A 60 8.97 17.22 -22.26
C ARG A 60 8.12 17.32 -20.99
N ALA A 61 7.42 18.44 -20.80
CA ALA A 61 6.50 18.60 -19.67
C ALA A 61 5.33 17.60 -19.74
N ARG A 62 4.77 17.38 -20.93
CA ARG A 62 3.72 16.38 -21.15
C ARG A 62 4.23 14.96 -20.85
N GLU A 63 5.40 14.58 -21.37
CA GLU A 63 5.99 13.27 -21.13
C GLU A 63 6.22 13.01 -19.63
N ALA A 64 6.71 14.02 -18.89
CA ALA A 64 6.85 13.94 -17.45
C ALA A 64 5.51 13.71 -16.74
N ALA A 65 4.47 14.48 -17.11
CA ALA A 65 3.12 14.31 -16.56
C ALA A 65 2.49 12.94 -16.89
N GLU A 66 2.73 12.41 -18.09
CA GLU A 66 2.25 11.07 -18.49
C GLU A 66 2.94 9.95 -17.70
N LEU A 67 4.23 10.10 -17.40
CA LEU A 67 4.97 9.15 -16.56
C LEU A 67 4.45 9.18 -15.11
N GLU A 68 4.21 10.36 -14.55
CA GLU A 68 3.62 10.51 -13.22
C GLU A 68 2.21 9.88 -13.17
N LEU A 69 1.37 10.16 -14.17
CA LEU A 69 0.03 9.58 -14.28
C LEU A 69 0.07 8.04 -14.33
N ARG A 70 0.99 7.46 -15.10
CA ARG A 70 1.18 5.99 -15.14
C ARG A 70 1.59 5.43 -13.79
N GLY A 71 2.47 6.12 -13.06
CA GLY A 71 2.84 5.77 -11.69
C GLY A 71 1.63 5.74 -10.76
N SER A 72 0.80 6.79 -10.79
CA SER A 72 -0.44 6.85 -10.00
C SER A 72 -1.45 5.76 -10.40
N GLN A 73 -1.57 5.43 -11.69
CA GLN A 73 -2.45 4.35 -12.16
C GLN A 73 -2.02 2.98 -11.63
N VAL A 74 -0.71 2.69 -11.61
CA VAL A 74 -0.18 1.44 -11.04
C VAL A 74 -0.46 1.38 -9.54
N GLN A 75 -0.22 2.47 -8.81
CA GLN A 75 -0.53 2.53 -7.37
C GLN A 75 -2.03 2.32 -7.10
N ALA A 76 -2.90 2.91 -7.92
CA ALA A 76 -4.36 2.73 -7.81
C ALA A 76 -4.77 1.27 -8.07
N ALA A 77 -4.16 0.60 -9.05
CA ALA A 77 -4.43 -0.81 -9.34
C ALA A 77 -3.99 -1.73 -8.18
N ILE A 78 -2.82 -1.47 -7.59
CA ILE A 78 -2.35 -2.20 -6.40
C ILE A 78 -3.32 -2.00 -5.24
N ALA A 79 -3.70 -0.75 -4.95
CA ALA A 79 -4.64 -0.44 -3.88
C ALA A 79 -5.99 -1.15 -4.08
N ALA A 80 -6.50 -1.19 -5.32
CA ALA A 80 -7.73 -1.91 -5.64
C ALA A 80 -7.62 -3.42 -5.39
N SER A 81 -6.49 -4.04 -5.77
CA SER A 81 -6.22 -5.47 -5.50
C SER A 81 -6.16 -5.74 -3.99
N THR A 82 -5.46 -4.90 -3.23
CA THR A 82 -5.37 -5.03 -1.77
C THR A 82 -6.74 -4.89 -1.09
N ILE A 83 -7.59 -3.97 -1.56
CA ILE A 83 -8.96 -3.83 -1.05
C ILE A 83 -9.76 -5.12 -1.29
N GLN A 84 -9.70 -5.68 -2.49
CA GLN A 84 -10.41 -6.94 -2.81
C GLN A 84 -9.94 -8.12 -1.95
N GLU A 85 -8.63 -8.24 -1.71
CA GLU A 85 -8.07 -9.29 -0.84
C GLU A 85 -8.51 -9.14 0.62
N LEU A 86 -8.59 -7.90 1.12
CA LEU A 86 -9.09 -7.59 2.46
C LEU A 86 -10.58 -7.90 2.57
N GLU A 87 -11.39 -7.52 1.59
CA GLU A 87 -12.83 -7.83 1.54
C GLU A 87 -13.10 -9.34 1.54
N ALA A 88 -12.31 -10.11 0.78
CA ALA A 88 -12.39 -11.56 0.77
C ALA A 88 -12.03 -12.17 2.13
N THR A 89 -11.02 -11.61 2.81
CA THR A 89 -10.63 -12.04 4.16
C THR A 89 -11.69 -11.73 5.20
N ILE A 90 -12.28 -10.54 5.14
CA ILE A 90 -13.40 -10.15 6.02
C ILE A 90 -14.58 -11.10 5.82
N SER A 91 -14.94 -11.40 4.57
CA SER A 91 -16.04 -12.31 4.26
C SER A 91 -15.81 -13.71 4.85
N ARG A 92 -14.61 -14.26 4.68
CA ARG A 92 -14.23 -15.56 5.27
C ARG A 92 -14.32 -15.54 6.79
N LEU A 93 -13.80 -14.51 7.45
CA LEU A 93 -13.87 -14.40 8.91
C LEU A 93 -15.32 -14.27 9.40
N GLN A 94 -16.19 -13.57 8.67
CA GLN A 94 -17.61 -13.47 9.00
C GLN A 94 -18.33 -14.82 8.89
N GLU A 95 -17.97 -15.64 7.89
CA GLU A 95 -18.48 -17.02 7.76
C GLU A 95 -18.01 -17.90 8.93
N GLU A 96 -16.72 -17.82 9.30
CA GLU A 96 -16.17 -18.55 10.45
C GLU A 96 -16.85 -18.14 11.76
N ILE A 97 -17.02 -16.84 12.01
CA ILE A 97 -17.74 -16.33 13.19
C ILE A 97 -19.18 -16.85 13.20
N SER A 98 -19.86 -16.83 12.06
CA SER A 98 -21.24 -17.31 11.96
C SER A 98 -21.34 -18.81 12.26
N LYS A 99 -20.39 -19.60 11.73
CA LYS A 99 -20.30 -21.04 11.96
C LYS A 99 -20.06 -21.34 13.44
N VAL A 100 -19.02 -20.74 14.04
CA VAL A 100 -18.71 -20.93 15.47
C VAL A 100 -19.88 -20.49 16.35
N GLY A 101 -20.58 -19.40 15.98
CA GLY A 101 -21.80 -18.97 16.65
C GLY A 101 -22.89 -20.05 16.64
N SER A 102 -23.14 -20.66 15.49
CA SER A 102 -24.14 -21.74 15.37
C SER A 102 -23.75 -23.01 16.15
N GLU A 103 -22.47 -23.38 16.14
CA GLU A 103 -21.96 -24.53 16.90
C GLU A 103 -22.09 -24.30 18.41
N LEU A 104 -21.84 -23.07 18.87
CA LEU A 104 -22.02 -22.68 20.28
C LEU A 104 -23.48 -22.76 20.71
N ASP A 105 -24.41 -22.27 19.89
CA ASP A 105 -25.85 -22.34 20.16
C ASP A 105 -26.34 -23.79 20.22
N GLU A 106 -25.86 -24.65 19.33
CA GLU A 106 -26.16 -26.08 19.35
C GLU A 106 -25.65 -26.73 20.64
N LEU A 107 -24.39 -26.47 21.01
CA LEU A 107 -23.79 -27.00 22.24
C LEU A 107 -24.56 -26.56 23.48
N LYS A 108 -24.98 -25.29 23.52
CA LYS A 108 -25.77 -24.73 24.61
C LYS A 108 -27.13 -25.41 24.72
N SER A 109 -27.83 -25.59 23.59
CA SER A 109 -29.12 -26.29 23.57
C SER A 109 -29.01 -27.73 24.06
N LYS A 110 -27.92 -28.42 23.69
CA LYS A 110 -27.63 -29.77 24.16
C LYS A 110 -27.38 -29.79 25.67
N GLY A 111 -26.53 -28.90 26.18
CA GLY A 111 -26.28 -28.78 27.62
C GLY A 111 -27.54 -28.45 28.41
N ASP A 112 -28.41 -27.59 27.89
CA ASP A 112 -29.72 -27.31 28.49
C ASP A 112 -30.59 -28.57 28.56
N SER A 113 -30.66 -29.35 27.47
CA SER A 113 -31.43 -30.60 27.44
C SER A 113 -30.90 -31.67 28.38
N GLU A 114 -29.57 -31.85 28.48
CA GLU A 114 -28.94 -32.81 29.38
C GLU A 114 -29.15 -32.43 30.86
N ARG A 115 -29.07 -31.13 31.17
CA ARG A 115 -29.37 -30.61 32.50
C ARG A 115 -30.84 -30.88 32.88
N ASP A 116 -31.77 -30.61 31.98
CA ASP A 116 -33.19 -30.81 32.23
C ASP A 116 -33.54 -32.31 32.37
N GLU A 117 -32.88 -33.18 31.60
CA GLU A 117 -32.99 -34.64 31.76
C GLU A 117 -32.46 -35.10 33.12
N PHE A 118 -31.30 -34.60 33.54
CA PHE A 118 -30.73 -34.90 34.86
C PHE A 118 -31.67 -34.47 35.99
N ILE A 119 -32.18 -33.24 35.94
CA ILE A 119 -33.14 -32.73 36.94
C ILE A 119 -34.39 -33.62 36.99
N SER A 120 -34.90 -34.05 35.83
CA SER A 120 -36.06 -34.93 35.73
C SER A 120 -35.80 -36.29 36.41
N LYS A 121 -34.65 -36.93 36.12
CA LYS A 121 -34.24 -38.19 36.79
C LYS A 121 -34.08 -38.02 38.29
N MET A 122 -33.52 -36.91 38.75
CA MET A 122 -33.40 -36.61 40.18
C MET A 122 -34.76 -36.45 40.85
N HIS A 123 -35.74 -35.85 40.18
CA HIS A 123 -37.11 -35.77 40.70
C HIS A 123 -37.80 -37.13 40.76
N GLU A 124 -37.61 -37.98 39.75
CA GLU A 124 -38.12 -39.35 39.70
C GLU A 124 -37.56 -40.20 40.85
N MET A 125 -36.23 -40.23 41.01
CA MET A 125 -35.57 -40.95 42.11
C MET A 125 -36.05 -40.46 43.48
N ASN A 126 -36.19 -39.14 43.66
CA ASN A 126 -36.74 -38.58 44.90
C ASN A 126 -38.20 -39.00 45.14
N ALA A 127 -38.99 -39.22 44.09
CA ALA A 127 -40.34 -39.73 44.21
C ALA A 127 -40.33 -41.22 44.62
N GLU A 128 -39.46 -42.03 44.03
CA GLU A 128 -39.28 -43.45 44.39
C GLU A 128 -38.85 -43.61 45.85
N ILE A 129 -37.87 -42.82 46.32
CA ILE A 129 -37.44 -42.84 47.73
C ILE A 129 -38.61 -42.56 48.67
N ARG A 130 -39.44 -41.55 48.35
CA ARG A 130 -40.63 -41.23 49.16
C ARG A 130 -41.65 -42.37 49.15
N GLN A 131 -41.88 -43.02 48.00
CA GLN A 131 -42.78 -44.17 47.91
C GLN A 131 -42.27 -45.36 48.73
N PHE A 132 -40.97 -45.65 48.64
CA PHE A 132 -40.34 -46.71 49.42
C PHE A 132 -40.48 -46.47 50.93
N GLN A 133 -40.20 -45.23 51.38
CA GLN A 133 -40.36 -44.83 52.78
C GLN A 133 -41.82 -44.97 53.26
N GLN A 134 -42.79 -44.62 52.42
CA GLN A 134 -44.22 -44.78 52.73
C GLN A 134 -44.62 -46.25 52.84
N MET A 135 -44.19 -47.09 51.90
CA MET A 135 -44.46 -48.53 51.90
C MET A 135 -43.90 -49.19 53.16
N PHE A 136 -42.65 -48.90 53.51
CA PHE A 136 -42.03 -49.42 54.73
C PHE A 136 -42.74 -48.93 56.01
N SER A 137 -43.20 -47.67 56.02
CA SER A 137 -43.96 -47.12 57.16
C SER A 137 -45.33 -47.80 57.34
N LEU A 138 -46.01 -48.15 56.24
CA LEU A 138 -47.27 -48.91 56.26
C LEU A 138 -47.06 -50.34 56.77
N GLU A 139 -46.03 -51.02 56.27
CA GLU A 139 -45.70 -52.40 56.66
C GLU A 139 -45.30 -52.50 58.15
N LEU A 140 -44.56 -51.51 58.65
CA LEU A 140 -44.21 -51.41 60.08
C LEU A 140 -45.44 -51.09 60.96
N ALA A 141 -46.39 -50.31 60.45
CA ALA A 141 -47.64 -50.01 61.16
C ALA A 141 -48.56 -51.24 61.25
N GLU A 142 -48.60 -52.07 60.20
CA GLU A 142 -49.32 -53.36 60.18
C GLU A 142 -48.68 -54.39 61.14
N TYR A 143 -47.35 -54.45 61.21
CA TYR A 143 -46.63 -55.35 62.15
C TYR A 143 -46.89 -54.99 63.63
N ASN A 144 -46.98 -53.70 63.96
CA ASN A 144 -47.21 -53.23 65.34
C ASN A 144 -48.66 -53.43 65.85
N HIS A 145 -49.58 -53.93 65.02
CA HIS A 145 -50.91 -54.36 65.48
C HIS A 145 -50.97 -55.80 66.01
N CYS A 146 -49.86 -56.55 65.98
CA CYS A 146 -49.81 -57.91 66.53
C CYS A 146 -48.55 -58.14 67.39
N GLY A 147 -48.71 -57.96 68.72
CA GLY A 147 -47.94 -58.74 69.70
C GLY A 147 -46.82 -58.03 70.49
N LEU A 148 -47.19 -57.70 71.74
CA LEU A 148 -46.44 -57.88 73.01
C LEU A 148 -45.06 -57.21 73.26
N GLN A 149 -45.06 -56.54 74.42
CA GLN A 149 -43.97 -56.38 75.40
C GLN A 149 -42.85 -57.42 75.33
N SER A 150 -41.59 -57.00 75.46
CA SER A 150 -40.64 -57.62 76.41
C SER A 150 -39.31 -56.86 76.49
N ALA A 151 -38.68 -57.05 77.65
CA ALA A 151 -37.52 -56.43 78.25
C ALA A 151 -36.16 -56.62 77.53
N GLU A 152 -35.25 -55.73 77.94
CA GLU A 152 -33.82 -55.91 78.25
C GLU A 152 -32.91 -56.67 77.26
N GLY A 153 -31.80 -55.99 76.93
CA GLY A 153 -30.51 -56.66 76.82
C GLY A 153 -29.67 -56.34 75.58
N GLN A 154 -28.47 -55.81 75.87
CA GLN A 154 -27.20 -56.37 75.37
C GLN A 154 -26.64 -55.88 74.02
N HIS A 155 -25.70 -54.93 74.16
CA HIS A 155 -24.34 -54.92 73.60
C HIS A 155 -24.04 -55.81 72.37
N VAL A 156 -23.96 -55.20 71.19
CA VAL A 156 -23.23 -55.70 70.00
C VAL A 156 -22.72 -54.42 69.30
N GLY A 157 -21.42 -54.11 69.33
CA GLY A 157 -20.46 -54.72 68.41
C GLY A 157 -20.30 -53.79 67.21
N ASP A 158 -19.69 -52.63 67.44
CA ASP A 158 -19.42 -51.64 66.39
C ASP A 158 -18.24 -52.13 65.52
N LYS A 159 -18.59 -52.74 64.39
CA LYS A 159 -17.69 -53.09 63.30
C LYS A 159 -18.43 -52.85 62.00
N SER A 160 -18.14 -51.73 61.33
CA SER A 160 -17.87 -51.67 59.89
C SER A 160 -18.10 -50.26 59.33
N GLU A 161 -17.15 -49.35 59.52
CA GLU A 161 -17.01 -48.11 58.73
C GLU A 161 -15.76 -48.17 57.82
N THR A 162 -15.43 -49.35 57.28
CA THR A 162 -14.25 -49.51 56.39
C THR A 162 -14.59 -49.88 54.95
N ILE A 163 -15.86 -50.09 54.60
CA ILE A 163 -16.25 -50.51 53.24
C ILE A 163 -16.62 -49.31 52.35
N GLU A 164 -17.08 -48.19 52.93
CA GLU A 164 -17.46 -47.00 52.16
C GLU A 164 -16.25 -46.13 51.77
N SER A 165 -15.16 -46.17 52.54
CA SER A 165 -13.97 -45.35 52.28
C SER A 165 -13.14 -45.86 51.10
N ASP A 166 -13.13 -47.17 50.82
CA ASP A 166 -12.33 -47.78 49.75
C ASP A 166 -12.87 -47.42 48.35
N GLY A 167 -14.21 -47.36 48.22
CA GLY A 167 -14.87 -46.89 47.00
C GLY A 167 -14.65 -45.40 46.73
N ILE A 168 -14.72 -44.57 47.79
CA ILE A 168 -14.44 -43.12 47.70
C ILE A 168 -12.98 -42.86 47.35
N LEU A 169 -12.05 -43.60 47.97
CA LEU A 169 -10.62 -43.51 47.67
C LEU A 169 -10.30 -43.89 46.22
N LYS A 170 -10.97 -44.92 45.69
CA LYS A 170 -10.80 -45.33 44.30
C LYS A 170 -11.34 -44.28 43.31
N ASP A 171 -12.52 -43.73 43.56
CA ASP A 171 -13.10 -42.68 42.71
C ASP A 171 -12.26 -41.39 42.72
N LEU A 172 -11.67 -41.04 43.87
CA LEU A 172 -10.69 -39.96 43.99
C LEU A 172 -9.39 -40.25 43.22
N ALA A 173 -8.89 -41.49 43.26
CA ALA A 173 -7.69 -41.88 42.53
C ALA A 173 -7.89 -41.84 41.02
N ASP A 174 -9.06 -42.24 40.53
CA ASP A 174 -9.41 -42.19 39.10
C ASP A 174 -9.56 -40.73 38.63
N LYS A 175 -10.20 -39.86 39.42
CA LYS A 175 -10.28 -38.41 39.14
C LYS A 175 -8.91 -37.75 39.12
N ALA A 176 -8.04 -38.08 40.08
CA ALA A 176 -6.67 -37.57 40.10
C ALA A 176 -5.89 -37.99 38.86
N SER A 177 -6.06 -39.25 38.41
CA SER A 177 -5.41 -39.75 37.18
C SER A 177 -5.94 -39.06 35.93
N ASN A 178 -7.23 -38.75 35.87
CA ASN A 178 -7.83 -38.05 34.73
C ASN A 178 -7.35 -36.58 34.65
N ILE A 179 -7.30 -35.90 35.81
CA ILE A 179 -6.74 -34.53 35.89
C ILE A 179 -5.27 -34.52 35.48
N ASP A 180 -4.49 -35.54 35.87
CA ASP A 180 -3.09 -35.64 35.47
C ASP A 180 -2.94 -35.80 33.94
N ALA A 181 -3.81 -36.59 33.30
CA ALA A 181 -3.83 -36.75 31.85
C ALA A 181 -4.22 -35.45 31.12
N GLU A 182 -5.25 -34.73 31.59
CA GLU A 182 -5.61 -33.41 31.05
C GLU A 182 -4.50 -32.39 31.23
N MET A 183 -3.84 -32.38 32.39
CA MET A 183 -2.72 -31.49 32.68
C MET A 183 -1.55 -31.73 31.72
N GLN A 184 -1.19 -32.99 31.46
CA GLN A 184 -0.11 -33.32 30.52
C GLN A 184 -0.43 -32.90 29.09
N LEU A 185 -1.69 -33.02 28.65
CA LEU A 185 -2.12 -32.54 27.34
C LEU A 185 -1.99 -31.01 27.25
N LEU A 186 -2.51 -30.29 28.24
CA LEU A 186 -2.47 -28.82 28.28
C LEU A 186 -1.04 -28.29 28.34
N GLU A 187 -0.15 -28.93 29.11
CA GLU A 187 1.27 -28.59 29.12
C GLU A 187 1.94 -28.81 27.76
N GLY A 188 1.53 -29.85 27.03
CA GLY A 188 2.01 -30.13 25.68
C GLY A 188 1.60 -29.04 24.70
N GLU A 189 0.33 -28.63 24.73
CA GLU A 189 -0.21 -27.54 23.92
C GLU A 189 0.48 -26.21 24.24
N TYR A 190 0.62 -25.87 25.53
CA TYR A 190 1.29 -24.65 25.96
C TYR A 190 2.76 -24.57 25.47
N LYS A 191 3.50 -25.70 25.52
CA LYS A 191 4.87 -25.74 25.00
C LYS A 191 4.93 -25.54 23.49
N LYS A 192 3.94 -26.06 22.75
CA LYS A 192 3.83 -25.85 21.31
C LYS A 192 3.53 -24.39 20.99
N ASP A 193 2.58 -23.80 21.69
CA ASP A 193 2.21 -22.38 21.52
C ASP A 193 3.40 -21.45 21.81
N LEU A 194 4.22 -21.78 22.81
CA LEU A 194 5.44 -21.03 23.11
C LEU A 194 6.44 -21.05 21.94
N LEU A 195 6.62 -22.21 21.31
CA LEU A 195 7.50 -22.35 20.13
C LEU A 195 6.95 -21.59 18.92
N ASP A 196 5.63 -21.67 18.69
CA ASP A 196 4.98 -20.95 17.59
C ASP A 196 5.05 -19.43 17.81
N HIS A 197 4.89 -18.97 19.05
CA HIS A 197 5.08 -17.58 19.45
C HIS A 197 6.50 -17.09 19.17
N ASP A 198 7.52 -17.85 19.60
CA ASP A 198 8.92 -17.50 19.35
C ASP A 198 9.24 -17.44 17.85
N LYS A 199 8.68 -18.35 17.07
CA LYS A 199 8.82 -18.36 15.61
C LYS A 199 8.20 -17.12 14.97
N VAL A 200 6.98 -16.75 15.35
CA VAL A 200 6.30 -15.54 14.85
C VAL A 200 7.09 -14.29 15.24
N HIS A 201 7.65 -14.23 16.45
CA HIS A 201 8.49 -13.12 16.87
C HIS A 201 9.76 -12.99 16.01
N GLN A 202 10.39 -14.10 15.67
CA GLN A 202 11.55 -14.10 14.77
C GLN A 202 11.18 -13.64 13.35
N GLU A 203 10.08 -14.16 12.81
CA GLU A 203 9.58 -13.75 11.48
C GLU A 203 9.24 -12.25 11.44
N LEU A 204 8.65 -11.71 12.51
CA LEU A 204 8.36 -10.29 12.62
C LEU A 204 9.64 -9.44 12.61
N ALA A 205 10.67 -9.86 13.35
CA ALA A 205 11.96 -9.17 13.36
C ALA A 205 12.60 -9.16 11.97
N ASP A 206 12.54 -10.28 11.24
CA ASP A 206 13.06 -10.39 9.88
C ASP A 206 12.32 -9.46 8.90
N VAL A 207 10.99 -9.39 9.01
CA VAL A 207 10.16 -8.49 8.19
C VAL A 207 10.46 -7.02 8.49
N GLN A 208 10.64 -6.67 9.77
CA GLN A 208 11.01 -5.31 10.17
C GLN A 208 12.39 -4.92 9.63
N ALA A 209 13.37 -5.82 9.68
CA ALA A 209 14.70 -5.59 9.10
C ALA A 209 14.64 -5.38 7.57
N LYS A 210 13.86 -6.21 6.87
CA LYS A 210 13.64 -6.07 5.41
C LYS A 210 12.97 -4.74 5.06
N ARG A 211 11.98 -4.30 5.84
CA ARG A 211 11.33 -3.00 5.66
C ARG A 211 12.34 -1.86 5.80
N ALA A 212 13.13 -1.84 6.88
CA ALA A 212 14.13 -0.80 7.11
C ALA A 212 15.16 -0.71 5.96
N LEU A 213 15.58 -1.86 5.44
CA LEU A 213 16.46 -1.91 4.27
C LEU A 213 15.80 -1.33 3.02
N MET A 214 14.53 -1.68 2.76
CA MET A 214 13.80 -1.17 1.61
C MET A 214 13.60 0.35 1.67
N GLU A 215 13.29 0.90 2.85
CA GLU A 215 13.18 2.34 3.08
C GLU A 215 14.52 3.06 2.82
N ALA A 216 15.65 2.48 3.27
CA ALA A 216 16.97 3.02 3.00
C ALA A 216 17.29 3.02 1.49
N VAL A 217 17.02 1.90 0.79
CA VAL A 217 17.23 1.79 -0.67
C VAL A 217 16.38 2.80 -1.43
N MET A 218 15.12 3.00 -1.04
CA MET A 218 14.27 4.02 -1.65
C MET A 218 14.82 5.43 -1.44
N GLY A 219 15.38 5.71 -0.26
CA GLY A 219 16.05 6.98 0.03
C GLY A 219 17.26 7.23 -0.88
N GLU A 220 18.14 6.24 -1.01
CA GLU A 220 19.32 6.30 -1.89
C GLU A 220 18.92 6.43 -3.37
N MET A 221 17.91 5.71 -3.83
CA MET A 221 17.40 5.83 -5.20
C MET A 221 16.92 7.25 -5.51
N LYS A 222 16.24 7.90 -4.56
CA LYS A 222 15.79 9.28 -4.73
C LYS A 222 16.97 10.24 -4.85
N GLN A 223 18.00 10.07 -4.00
CA GLN A 223 19.23 10.87 -4.09
C GLN A 223 19.94 10.66 -5.43
N LEU A 224 20.05 9.43 -5.90
CA LEU A 224 20.63 9.11 -7.21
C LEU A 224 19.86 9.78 -8.35
N GLN A 225 18.53 9.78 -8.30
CA GLN A 225 17.69 10.46 -9.29
C GLN A 225 17.93 11.98 -9.30
N GLU A 226 18.03 12.60 -8.13
CA GLU A 226 18.34 14.03 -8.00
C GLU A 226 19.75 14.36 -8.53
N LEU A 227 20.75 13.54 -8.20
CA LEU A 227 22.11 13.70 -8.72
C LEU A 227 22.16 13.54 -10.24
N GLY A 228 21.44 12.57 -10.80
CA GLY A 228 21.31 12.38 -12.24
C GLY A 228 20.72 13.61 -12.93
N GLY A 229 19.71 14.24 -12.32
CA GLY A 229 19.16 15.50 -12.81
C GLY A 229 20.19 16.64 -12.83
N ARG A 230 20.94 16.82 -11.74
CA ARG A 230 22.00 17.84 -11.65
C ARG A 230 23.13 17.59 -12.65
N ALA A 231 23.52 16.32 -12.87
CA ALA A 231 24.55 15.97 -13.84
C ALA A 231 24.11 16.35 -15.27
N ALA A 232 22.87 16.03 -15.65
CA ALA A 232 22.32 16.40 -16.96
C ALA A 232 22.25 17.93 -17.16
N GLU A 233 21.89 18.68 -16.12
CA GLU A 233 21.95 20.14 -16.16
C GLU A 233 23.37 20.66 -16.37
N LEU A 234 24.35 20.08 -15.67
CA LEU A 234 25.76 20.46 -15.79
C LEU A 234 26.29 20.16 -17.20
N GLU A 235 25.95 19.01 -17.79
CA GLU A 235 26.29 18.66 -19.17
C GLU A 235 25.74 19.67 -20.18
N LYS A 236 24.49 20.11 -19.99
CA LYS A 236 23.88 21.14 -20.83
C LYS A 236 24.61 22.48 -20.73
N VAL A 237 25.00 22.88 -19.52
CA VAL A 237 25.82 24.08 -19.31
C VAL A 237 27.17 23.94 -19.99
N HIS A 238 27.83 22.78 -19.85
CA HIS A 238 29.11 22.50 -20.50
C HIS A 238 29.02 22.59 -22.02
N ALA A 239 28.01 21.95 -22.63
CA ALA A 239 27.78 22.01 -24.07
C ALA A 239 27.57 23.45 -24.56
N SER A 240 26.73 24.22 -23.85
CA SER A 240 26.50 25.64 -24.18
C SER A 240 27.77 26.49 -24.06
N LEU A 241 28.62 26.21 -23.07
CA LEU A 241 29.87 26.92 -22.89
C LEU A 241 30.88 26.58 -24.01
N THR A 242 30.96 25.30 -24.40
CA THR A 242 31.78 24.85 -25.53
C THR A 242 31.34 25.54 -26.83
N ASP A 243 30.04 25.61 -27.10
CA ASP A 243 29.51 26.30 -28.27
C ASP A 243 29.84 27.80 -28.28
N GLU A 244 29.69 28.47 -27.13
CA GLU A 244 30.01 29.89 -26.98
C GLU A 244 31.51 30.16 -27.17
N LEU A 245 32.38 29.32 -26.60
CA LEU A 245 33.81 29.38 -26.83
C LEU A 245 34.14 29.19 -28.32
N GLN A 246 33.57 28.18 -28.96
CA GLN A 246 33.78 27.95 -30.38
C GLN A 246 33.36 29.16 -31.22
N ARG A 247 32.23 29.81 -30.90
CA ARG A 247 31.80 31.06 -31.57
C ARG A 247 32.80 32.19 -31.39
N ARG A 248 33.29 32.42 -30.17
CA ARG A 248 34.23 33.53 -29.87
C ARG A 248 35.57 33.39 -30.56
N TYR A 249 36.05 32.16 -30.73
CA TYR A 249 37.36 31.90 -31.34
C TYR A 249 37.29 31.68 -32.86
N THR A 250 36.10 31.63 -33.45
CA THR A 250 35.94 31.52 -34.91
C THR A 250 36.12 32.89 -35.58
N CYS A 251 37.08 32.99 -36.51
CA CYS A 251 37.32 34.21 -37.27
C CYS A 251 36.12 34.56 -38.18
N PRO A 252 35.53 35.76 -38.09
CA PRO A 252 34.36 36.12 -38.90
C PRO A 252 34.63 36.20 -40.40
N GLY A 253 35.89 36.43 -40.81
CA GLY A 253 36.26 36.62 -42.21
C GLY A 253 36.53 35.34 -42.98
N CYS A 254 37.04 34.29 -42.32
CA CYS A 254 37.43 33.03 -42.97
C CYS A 254 36.87 31.77 -42.30
N GLY A 255 36.16 31.88 -41.18
CA GLY A 255 35.54 30.76 -40.48
C GLY A 255 36.52 29.80 -39.78
N VAL A 256 37.81 30.11 -39.75
CA VAL A 256 38.80 29.29 -39.05
C VAL A 256 38.65 29.49 -37.53
N ASN A 257 38.56 28.38 -36.79
CA ASN A 257 38.58 28.40 -35.33
C ASN A 257 40.03 28.58 -34.85
N ASN A 258 40.29 29.72 -34.19
CA ASN A 258 41.60 30.09 -33.66
C ASN A 258 41.82 29.62 -32.21
N MET A 259 40.95 28.75 -31.68
CA MET A 259 41.21 28.14 -30.37
C MET A 259 42.52 27.35 -30.44
N PRO A 260 43.47 27.58 -29.51
CA PRO A 260 44.61 26.69 -29.34
C PRO A 260 44.08 25.28 -29.11
N ARG A 261 44.58 24.27 -29.86
CA ARG A 261 44.33 22.88 -29.48
C ARG A 261 44.97 22.68 -28.11
N LEU A 262 44.14 22.50 -27.08
CA LEU A 262 44.56 21.98 -25.79
C LEU A 262 44.83 20.48 -25.95
N GLU A 263 45.77 20.11 -26.81
CA GLU A 263 46.41 18.81 -26.71
C GLU A 263 47.59 18.98 -25.75
N GLU A 264 47.65 18.10 -24.75
CA GLU A 264 48.74 17.92 -23.78
C GLU A 264 48.79 18.87 -22.56
N ALA A 265 47.97 18.58 -21.55
CA ALA A 265 48.32 18.79 -20.14
C ALA A 265 47.47 17.91 -19.20
N ALA A 266 47.44 16.60 -19.43
CA ALA A 266 46.97 15.63 -18.45
C ALA A 266 47.53 14.23 -18.77
N ASN A 267 48.84 14.06 -18.57
CA ASN A 267 49.43 12.79 -18.15
C ASN A 267 49.80 12.94 -16.67
#